data_AF-A0A5B0Q2V6-F1
#
_entry.id   AF-A0A5B0Q2V6-F1
#
_cell.length_a   1.000
_cell.length_b   1.000
_cell.length_c   1.000
_cell.angle_alpha   90.00
_cell.angle_beta   90.00
_cell.angle_gamma   90.00
#
_symmetry.space_group_name_H-M   'P 1'
#
loop_
_entity.id
_entity.type
_entity.pdbx_description
1 polymer ?
#
loop_
_entity_poly.entity_id
_entity_poly.type
_entity_poly.pdbx_seq_one_letter_code
_entity_poly.pdbx_strand_id
1 'polypeptide(L)'
;YGHGQDELAGPRQMGQVDHLWKAKSGRHLALYLCLTPFDLEGVDEFYGMRRVKRTQGGIFISVGNVSATLNVQHNCHLAHCTIAPVIPERRERQQTGTYLDGIIHTDRNNYVVNLASLSSTLAHQNYSDVPYVARQNHDHLAALHEGLANWHAAGTATGPVGPVEAVDPTLGLA
;
A
#
# COMPACT_ATOMS: atom_id res chain seq x y z
N TYR A 1 -19.87 -1.40 28.97
CA TYR A 1 -19.01 -1.66 30.15
C TYR A 1 -17.57 -1.52 29.71
N GLY A 2 -16.79 -0.74 30.45
CA GLY A 2 -15.45 -0.28 30.06
C GLY A 2 -15.44 1.17 29.55
N HIS A 3 -15.93 2.12 30.37
CA HIS A 3 -15.38 3.48 30.30
C HIS A 3 -13.99 3.40 30.92
N GLY A 4 -13.01 3.16 30.06
CA GLY A 4 -11.60 3.20 30.37
C GLY A 4 -10.92 3.59 29.07
N GLN A 5 -10.48 4.84 28.98
CA GLN A 5 -9.42 5.22 28.05
C GLN A 5 -8.09 4.64 28.55
N ASP A 6 -8.06 3.33 28.78
CA ASP A 6 -6.81 2.61 28.81
C ASP A 6 -6.48 2.42 27.33
N GLU A 7 -5.57 3.27 26.84
CA GLU A 7 -4.71 2.88 25.74
C GLU A 7 -4.24 1.47 26.06
N LEU A 8 -4.78 0.46 25.36
CA LEU A 8 -4.33 -0.92 25.49
C LEU A 8 -2.86 -0.90 25.09
N ALA A 9 -1.98 -0.77 26.09
CA ALA A 9 -0.54 -0.68 25.99
C ALA A 9 0.03 -2.06 25.62
N GLY A 10 -0.35 -2.53 24.43
CA GLY A 10 0.33 -3.58 23.71
C GLY A 10 1.13 -2.97 22.57
N PRO A 11 2.19 -3.64 22.08
CA PRO A 11 2.89 -3.20 20.89
C PRO A 11 1.89 -3.07 19.72
N ARG A 12 1.96 -1.96 18.98
CA ARG A 12 1.18 -1.80 17.76
C ARG A 12 1.63 -2.89 16.79
N GLN A 13 0.68 -3.69 16.32
CA GLN A 13 0.94 -4.82 15.44
C GLN A 13 0.24 -4.60 14.09
N MET A 14 0.97 -4.87 13.01
CA MET A 14 0.42 -4.91 11.66
C MET A 14 -0.08 -6.33 11.37
N GLY A 15 -1.20 -6.46 10.66
CA GLY A 15 -1.70 -7.75 10.21
C GLY A 15 -2.64 -7.64 9.01
N GLN A 16 -2.74 -8.73 8.25
CA GLN A 16 -3.71 -8.90 7.19
C GLN A 16 -5.05 -9.28 7.77
N VAL A 17 -6.13 -8.61 7.34
CA VAL A 17 -7.49 -9.04 7.66
C VAL A 17 -7.83 -10.29 6.87
N ASP A 18 -8.04 -11.41 7.56
CA ASP A 18 -8.49 -12.65 6.92
C ASP A 18 -10.03 -12.74 6.95
N HIS A 19 -10.64 -12.40 8.09
CA HIS A 19 -12.09 -12.52 8.28
C HIS A 19 -12.67 -11.42 9.17
N LEU A 20 -13.91 -11.03 8.88
CA LEU A 20 -14.74 -10.18 9.73
C LEU A 20 -15.84 -11.01 10.38
N TRP A 21 -15.97 -10.90 11.68
CA TRP A 21 -16.96 -11.63 12.48
C TRP A 21 -17.92 -10.69 13.18
N LYS A 22 -19.17 -11.13 13.28
CA LYS A 22 -20.23 -10.45 14.02
C LYS A 22 -20.78 -11.40 15.07
N ALA A 23 -20.48 -11.15 16.33
CA ALA A 23 -21.04 -11.88 17.45
C ALA A 23 -22.31 -11.18 17.96
N LYS A 24 -23.35 -11.97 18.25
CA LYS A 24 -24.60 -11.49 18.82
C LYS A 24 -24.96 -12.32 20.05
N SER A 25 -25.30 -11.65 21.14
CA SER A 25 -25.87 -12.27 22.34
C SER A 25 -27.01 -11.41 22.86
N GLY A 26 -28.25 -11.87 22.66
CA GLY A 26 -29.45 -11.08 22.91
C GLY A 26 -29.45 -9.76 22.12
N ARG A 27 -29.48 -8.62 22.83
CA ARG A 27 -29.38 -7.28 22.24
C ARG A 27 -27.94 -6.80 22.01
N HIS A 28 -26.94 -7.54 22.50
CA HIS A 28 -25.54 -7.14 22.36
C HIS A 28 -24.99 -7.57 21.01
N LEU A 29 -24.25 -6.64 20.38
CA LEU A 29 -23.57 -6.80 19.12
C LEU A 29 -22.09 -6.48 19.32
N ALA A 30 -21.21 -7.36 18.86
CA ALA A 30 -19.77 -7.12 18.83
C ALA A 30 -19.20 -7.49 17.45
N LEU A 31 -18.25 -6.69 16.97
CA LEU A 31 -17.54 -6.91 15.71
C LEU A 31 -16.08 -7.23 16.00
N TYR A 32 -15.60 -8.32 15.40
CA TYR A 32 -14.23 -8.81 15.58
C TYR A 32 -13.57 -9.01 14.23
N LEU A 33 -12.26 -8.81 14.17
CA LEU A 33 -11.41 -9.17 13.05
C LEU A 33 -10.56 -10.37 13.43
N CYS A 34 -10.47 -11.34 12.52
CA CYS A 34 -9.38 -12.31 12.52
C CYS A 34 -8.26 -11.74 11.64
N LEU A 35 -7.07 -11.58 12.23
CA LEU A 35 -5.89 -11.08 11.55
C LEU A 35 -4.80 -12.13 11.52
N THR A 36 -4.07 -12.24 10.43
CA THR A 36 -2.73 -12.85 10.44
C THR A 36 -1.69 -11.75 10.60
N PRO A 37 -0.87 -11.76 11.66
CA PRO A 37 0.17 -10.76 11.86
C PRO A 37 1.23 -10.73 10.77
N PHE A 38 1.93 -9.60 10.70
CA PHE A 38 3.14 -9.42 9.92
C PHE A 38 4.33 -9.15 10.83
N ASP A 39 5.45 -9.80 10.55
CA ASP A 39 6.76 -9.42 11.08
C ASP A 39 7.35 -8.32 10.20
N LEU A 40 7.90 -7.27 10.82
CA LEU A 40 8.59 -6.20 10.12
C LEU A 40 10.05 -6.61 9.85
N GLU A 41 10.50 -6.54 8.60
CA GLU A 41 11.87 -6.86 8.15
C GLU A 41 12.53 -5.65 7.49
N GLY A 42 13.76 -5.75 6.97
CA GLY A 42 14.45 -4.60 6.34
C GLY A 42 13.75 -3.97 5.13
N VAL A 43 14.41 -2.97 4.52
CA VAL A 43 13.95 -2.35 3.26
C VAL A 43 14.27 -3.28 2.08
N ASP A 44 13.33 -3.46 1.18
CA ASP A 44 13.50 -4.21 -0.06
C ASP A 44 14.36 -3.41 -1.06
N GLU A 45 15.38 -4.05 -1.64
CA GLU A 45 16.31 -3.39 -2.57
C GLU A 45 15.68 -3.02 -3.90
N PHE A 46 14.73 -3.83 -4.39
CA PHE A 46 14.09 -3.60 -5.68
C PHE A 46 13.02 -2.50 -5.60
N TYR A 47 12.17 -2.56 -4.57
CA TYR A 47 11.08 -1.61 -4.40
C TYR A 47 11.46 -0.36 -3.58
N GLY A 48 12.52 -0.41 -2.77
CA GLY A 48 12.85 0.66 -1.82
C GLY A 48 11.79 0.83 -0.72
N MET A 49 11.07 -0.25 -0.37
CA MET A 49 9.93 -0.24 0.56
C MET A 49 10.16 -1.21 1.73
N ARG A 50 9.55 -0.95 2.90
CA ARG A 50 9.62 -1.88 4.05
C ARG A 50 9.13 -3.26 3.65
N ARG A 51 9.93 -4.30 3.90
CA ARG A 51 9.45 -5.69 3.82
C ARG A 51 8.67 -6.06 5.06
N VAL A 52 7.59 -6.79 4.82
CA VAL A 52 6.80 -7.41 5.89
C VAL A 52 6.52 -8.86 5.53
N LYS A 53 6.66 -9.74 6.52
CA LYS A 53 6.53 -11.18 6.33
C LYS A 53 5.32 -11.71 7.08
N ARG A 54 4.42 -12.38 6.36
CA ARG A 54 3.21 -12.96 6.95
C ARG A 54 3.61 -14.06 7.93
N THR A 55 3.12 -13.99 9.15
CA THR A 55 3.40 -15.01 10.17
C THR A 55 2.46 -16.21 10.02
N GLN A 56 2.70 -17.24 10.83
CA GLN A 56 1.76 -18.34 10.99
C GLN A 56 0.84 -18.05 12.19
N GLY A 57 -0.44 -18.37 12.05
CA GLY A 57 -1.44 -18.20 13.10
C GLY A 57 -2.24 -16.89 12.99
N GLY A 58 -3.51 -16.97 13.42
CA GLY A 58 -4.43 -15.83 13.43
C GLY A 58 -4.73 -15.37 14.85
N ILE A 59 -4.94 -14.06 15.01
CA ILE A 59 -5.38 -13.44 16.25
C ILE A 59 -6.76 -12.81 16.06
N PHE A 60 -7.54 -12.75 17.13
CA PHE A 60 -8.84 -12.06 17.14
C PHE A 60 -8.73 -10.72 17.87
N ILE A 61 -9.17 -9.64 17.23
CA ILE A 61 -9.24 -8.32 17.84
C ILE A 61 -10.65 -7.73 17.70
N SER A 62 -11.02 -6.82 18.60
CA SER A 62 -12.19 -5.96 18.40
C SER A 62 -11.92 -4.99 17.24
N VAL A 63 -12.92 -4.71 16.41
CA VAL A 63 -12.82 -3.67 15.36
C VAL A 63 -12.47 -2.30 15.96
N GLY A 64 -12.89 -2.03 17.21
CA GLY A 64 -12.56 -0.78 17.91
C GLY A 64 -11.07 -0.59 18.20
N ASN A 65 -10.26 -1.65 18.08
CA ASN A 65 -8.81 -1.59 18.30
C ASN A 65 -8.02 -1.33 17.00
N VAL A 66 -8.69 -1.15 15.85
CA VAL A 66 -8.04 -0.82 14.58
C VAL A 66 -7.69 0.66 14.56
N SER A 67 -6.40 0.98 14.50
CA SER A 67 -5.92 2.37 14.49
C SER A 67 -5.76 2.97 13.10
N ALA A 68 -5.46 2.14 12.09
CA ALA A 68 -5.19 2.57 10.72
C ALA A 68 -5.35 1.39 9.76
N THR A 69 -5.53 1.68 8.47
CA THR A 69 -5.44 0.71 7.38
C THR A 69 -4.21 1.03 6.53
N LEU A 70 -3.47 -0.01 6.18
CA LEU A 70 -2.24 0.12 5.41
C LEU A 70 -2.38 -0.64 4.09
N ASN A 71 -1.88 -0.05 3.02
CA ASN A 71 -1.75 -0.72 1.74
C ASN A 71 -0.45 -1.54 1.77
N VAL A 72 -0.59 -2.85 1.72
CA VAL A 72 0.51 -3.81 1.72
C VAL A 72 0.36 -4.66 0.45
N GLN A 73 1.41 -4.70 -0.36
CA GLN A 73 1.39 -5.38 -1.65
C GLN A 73 2.34 -6.58 -1.65
N HIS A 74 2.01 -7.61 -2.41
CA HIS A 74 2.87 -8.81 -2.51
C HIS A 74 4.20 -8.46 -3.17
N ASN A 75 5.31 -8.94 -2.60
CA ASN A 75 6.64 -8.74 -3.14
C ASN A 75 6.89 -9.75 -4.27
N CYS A 76 6.33 -9.44 -5.44
CA CYS A 76 6.38 -10.32 -6.60
C CYS A 76 7.81 -10.53 -7.12
N HIS A 77 8.67 -9.52 -6.96
CA HIS A 77 10.08 -9.60 -7.35
C HIS A 77 10.84 -10.62 -6.52
N LEU A 78 10.78 -10.50 -5.18
CA LEU A 78 11.45 -11.43 -4.26
C LEU A 78 10.90 -12.86 -4.38
N ALA A 79 9.59 -12.99 -4.60
CA ALA A 79 8.94 -14.28 -4.74
C ALA A 79 9.13 -14.92 -6.12
N HIS A 80 9.70 -14.20 -7.09
CA HIS A 80 9.83 -14.64 -8.49
C HIS A 80 8.47 -15.04 -9.12
N CYS A 81 7.44 -14.23 -8.88
CA CYS A 81 6.13 -14.40 -9.51
C CYS A 81 6.23 -14.32 -11.04
N THR A 82 5.37 -15.05 -11.75
CA THR A 82 5.35 -15.07 -13.21
C THR A 82 4.10 -14.41 -13.77
N ILE A 83 4.17 -13.97 -15.02
CA ILE A 83 3.00 -13.46 -15.75
C ILE A 83 2.52 -14.55 -16.70
N ALA A 84 1.22 -14.82 -16.70
CA ALA A 84 0.58 -15.80 -17.56
C ALA A 84 -0.88 -15.44 -17.85
N PRO A 85 -1.48 -15.96 -18.93
CA PRO A 85 -2.87 -15.68 -19.30
C PRO A 85 -3.85 -16.42 -18.38
N VAL A 86 -4.13 -15.86 -17.20
CA VAL A 86 -4.94 -16.47 -16.14
C VAL A 86 -6.22 -15.72 -15.80
N ILE A 87 -6.38 -14.49 -16.29
CA ILE A 87 -7.56 -13.67 -16.01
C ILE A 87 -8.57 -13.88 -17.13
N PRO A 88 -9.77 -14.46 -16.87
CA PRO A 88 -10.76 -14.65 -17.93
C PRO A 88 -11.25 -13.30 -18.44
N GLU A 89 -11.13 -13.05 -19.75
CA GLU A 89 -11.73 -11.88 -20.35
C GLU A 89 -13.26 -12.06 -20.39
N ARG A 90 -13.98 -10.99 -20.01
CA ARG A 90 -15.44 -10.96 -20.04
C ARG A 90 -15.91 -9.78 -20.87
N ARG A 91 -16.83 -10.05 -21.81
CA ARG A 91 -17.63 -9.03 -22.50
C ARG A 91 -19.10 -9.27 -22.16
N GLU A 92 -19.80 -8.21 -21.78
CA GLU A 92 -21.22 -8.29 -21.38
C GLU A 92 -21.50 -9.34 -20.28
N ARG A 93 -20.54 -9.50 -19.36
CA ARG A 93 -20.56 -10.50 -18.27
C ARG A 93 -20.44 -11.96 -18.72
N GLN A 94 -20.26 -12.23 -20.02
CA GLN A 94 -19.98 -13.56 -20.55
C GLN A 94 -18.48 -13.74 -20.78
N GLN A 95 -17.96 -14.92 -20.47
CA GLN A 95 -16.56 -15.26 -20.71
C GLN A 95 -16.34 -15.49 -22.21
N THR A 96 -15.34 -14.82 -22.78
CA THR A 96 -15.09 -14.82 -24.23
C THR A 96 -14.18 -15.96 -24.71
N GLY A 97 -13.71 -16.81 -23.79
CA GLY A 97 -12.73 -17.86 -24.07
C GLY A 97 -11.29 -17.35 -24.19
N THR A 98 -11.10 -16.04 -24.24
CA THR A 98 -9.81 -15.34 -24.18
C THR A 98 -9.42 -15.03 -22.73
N TYR A 99 -8.13 -14.90 -22.50
CA TYR A 99 -7.54 -14.60 -21.20
C TYR A 99 -6.59 -13.43 -21.31
N LEU A 100 -6.59 -12.60 -20.27
CA LEU A 100 -5.63 -11.52 -20.07
C LEU A 100 -4.48 -12.04 -19.19
N ASP A 101 -3.31 -11.48 -19.44
CA ASP A 101 -2.12 -11.71 -18.62
C ASP A 101 -2.35 -11.22 -17.19
N GLY A 102 -2.04 -12.09 -16.23
CA GLY A 102 -2.12 -11.83 -14.80
C GLY A 102 -0.89 -12.39 -14.09
N ILE A 103 -0.68 -11.92 -12.87
CA ILE A 103 0.43 -12.38 -12.02
C ILE A 103 0.03 -13.69 -11.34
N ILE A 104 0.87 -14.71 -11.48
CA ILE A 104 0.82 -15.94 -10.70
C ILE A 104 1.76 -15.78 -9.50
N HIS A 105 1.17 -15.66 -8.31
CA HIS A 105 1.93 -15.60 -7.07
C HIS A 105 2.46 -16.98 -6.67
N THR A 106 3.77 -17.08 -6.48
CA THR A 106 4.49 -18.30 -6.06
C THR A 106 4.38 -18.56 -4.56
N ASP A 107 4.16 -17.51 -3.76
CA ASP A 107 3.92 -17.59 -2.33
C ASP A 107 2.83 -16.60 -1.85
N ARG A 108 2.53 -16.64 -0.55
CA ARG A 108 1.64 -15.69 0.13
C ARG A 108 2.24 -15.16 1.43
N ASN A 109 3.56 -15.03 1.47
CA ASN A 109 4.29 -14.73 2.70
C ASN A 109 5.09 -13.43 2.61
N ASN A 110 5.54 -13.05 1.42
CA ASN A 110 6.43 -11.92 1.23
C ASN A 110 5.69 -10.69 0.71
N TYR A 111 5.77 -9.59 1.44
CA TYR A 111 5.06 -8.36 1.11
C TYR A 111 5.92 -7.13 1.36
N VAL A 112 5.49 -6.00 0.80
CA VAL A 112 6.07 -4.68 1.06
C VAL A 112 4.97 -3.66 1.40
N VAL A 113 5.28 -2.72 2.28
CA VAL A 113 4.37 -1.60 2.62
C VAL A 113 4.40 -0.59 1.49
N ASN A 114 3.25 -0.30 0.88
CA ASN A 114 3.15 0.65 -0.20
C ASN A 114 3.24 2.09 0.32
N LEU A 115 4.36 2.75 0.04
CA LEU A 115 4.64 4.12 0.47
C LEU A 115 3.82 5.21 -0.22
N ALA A 116 3.28 4.91 -1.40
CA ALA A 116 2.51 5.86 -2.19
C ALA A 116 1.01 5.90 -1.80
N SER A 117 0.63 5.27 -0.69
CA SER A 117 -0.77 5.30 -0.22
C SER A 117 -1.18 6.70 0.23
N LEU A 118 -2.29 7.19 -0.33
CA LEU A 118 -2.87 8.49 0.04
C LEU A 118 -3.74 8.42 1.31
N SER A 119 -4.03 7.21 1.82
CA SER A 119 -4.74 7.02 3.08
C SER A 119 -3.78 6.67 4.21
N SER A 120 -4.11 7.09 5.44
CA SER A 120 -3.33 6.80 6.65
C SER A 120 -1.83 7.09 6.46
N THR A 121 -1.50 8.23 5.85
CA THR A 121 -0.13 8.59 5.43
C THR A 121 0.88 8.54 6.57
N LEU A 122 0.53 9.10 7.73
CA LEU A 122 1.40 9.03 8.93
C LEU A 122 1.65 7.58 9.39
N ALA A 123 0.64 6.71 9.27
CA ALA A 123 0.83 5.30 9.61
C ALA A 123 1.76 4.63 8.59
N HIS A 124 1.61 4.91 7.29
CA HIS A 124 2.53 4.39 6.27
C HIS A 124 3.96 4.87 6.51
N GLN A 125 4.16 6.13 6.86
CA GLN A 125 5.48 6.67 7.23
C GLN A 125 6.07 5.95 8.45
N ASN A 126 5.28 5.75 9.50
CA ASN A 126 5.75 5.06 10.70
C ASN A 126 6.12 3.59 10.45
N TYR A 127 5.40 2.92 9.54
CA TYR A 127 5.63 1.51 9.22
C TYR A 127 6.59 1.28 8.04
N SER A 128 7.11 2.34 7.42
CA SER A 128 8.01 2.20 6.26
C SER A 128 9.46 1.99 6.63
N ASP A 129 9.89 2.47 7.80
CA ASP A 129 11.30 2.56 8.18
C ASP A 129 12.19 3.20 7.09
N VAL A 130 11.58 3.98 6.18
CA VAL A 130 12.30 4.70 5.12
C VAL A 130 12.67 6.06 5.68
N PRO A 131 13.97 6.41 5.71
CA PRO A 131 14.41 7.72 6.18
C PRO A 131 13.72 8.83 5.38
N TYR A 132 12.94 9.65 6.07
CA TYR A 132 12.45 10.88 5.48
C TYR A 132 13.61 11.87 5.43
N VAL A 133 14.18 12.07 4.26
CA VAL A 133 15.13 13.15 4.02
C VAL A 133 14.32 14.38 3.65
N ALA A 134 14.26 15.36 4.56
CA ALA A 134 13.64 16.65 4.28
C ALA A 134 14.35 17.29 3.08
N ARG A 135 13.61 17.45 1.98
CA ARG A 135 14.04 18.12 0.77
C ARG A 135 13.65 19.59 0.85
N GLN A 136 14.52 20.46 0.39
CA GLN A 136 14.21 21.89 0.35
C GLN A 136 13.22 22.18 -0.78
N ASN A 137 12.51 23.31 -0.70
CA ASN A 137 11.54 23.69 -1.74
C ASN A 137 12.15 23.70 -3.15
N HIS A 138 13.39 24.14 -3.28
CA HIS A 138 14.10 24.15 -4.57
C HIS A 138 14.40 22.75 -5.11
N ASP A 139 14.65 21.75 -4.23
CA ASP A 139 14.87 20.36 -4.67
C ASP A 139 13.59 19.77 -5.27
N HIS A 140 12.44 20.09 -4.68
CA HIS A 140 11.13 19.66 -5.21
C HIS A 140 10.86 20.30 -6.58
N LEU A 141 11.15 21.59 -6.75
CA LEU A 141 11.01 22.27 -8.03
C LEU A 141 11.94 21.68 -9.10
N ALA A 142 13.19 21.39 -8.75
CA ALA A 142 14.13 20.75 -9.66
C ALA A 142 13.63 19.37 -10.11
N ALA A 143 13.15 18.54 -9.17
CA ALA A 143 12.60 17.22 -9.48
C ALA A 143 11.34 17.29 -10.36
N LEU A 144 10.47 18.29 -10.15
CA LEU A 144 9.31 18.52 -11.00
C LEU A 144 9.72 18.88 -12.44
N HIS A 145 10.70 19.77 -12.60
CA HIS A 145 11.21 20.13 -13.93
C HIS A 145 11.86 18.94 -14.64
N GLU A 146 12.64 18.13 -13.91
CA GLU A 146 13.25 16.90 -14.44
C GLU A 146 12.19 15.89 -14.88
N GLY A 147 11.20 15.63 -14.02
CA GLY A 147 10.09 14.72 -14.33
C GLY A 147 9.30 15.15 -15.57
N LEU A 148 9.03 16.45 -15.71
CA LEU A 148 8.34 17.01 -16.87
C LEU A 148 9.17 16.89 -18.16
N ALA A 149 10.48 17.16 -18.09
CA ALA A 149 11.39 17.00 -19.23
C ALA A 149 11.46 15.53 -19.69
N ASN A 150 11.58 14.59 -18.73
CA ASN A 150 11.60 13.16 -19.01
C ASN A 150 10.27 12.66 -19.59
N TRP A 151 9.13 13.14 -19.07
CA TRP A 151 7.80 12.83 -19.62
C TRP A 151 7.70 13.24 -21.09
N HIS A 152 8.16 14.43 -21.44
CA HIS A 152 8.17 14.87 -22.85
C HIS A 152 9.13 14.06 -23.72
N ALA A 153 10.34 13.79 -23.23
CA ALA A 153 11.32 12.99 -23.95
C ALA A 153 10.83 11.56 -24.23
N ALA A 154 10.03 10.99 -23.34
CA ALA A 154 9.43 9.66 -23.50
C ALA A 154 8.40 9.57 -24.65
N GLY A 155 7.96 10.70 -25.22
CA GLY A 155 7.14 10.72 -26.43
C GLY A 155 5.76 10.06 -26.29
N THR A 156 5.25 9.90 -25.07
CA THR A 156 3.97 9.21 -24.83
C THR A 156 2.80 10.02 -25.40
N ALA A 157 1.80 9.33 -25.96
CA ALA A 157 0.59 9.95 -26.53
C ALA A 157 -0.26 10.76 -25.52
N THR A 158 0.07 10.71 -24.23
CA THR A 158 -0.62 11.38 -23.12
C THR A 158 0.14 12.59 -22.56
N GLY A 159 1.30 12.95 -23.13
CA GLY A 159 1.97 14.21 -22.78
C GLY A 159 1.18 15.43 -23.25
N PRO A 160 1.20 16.56 -22.50
CA PRO A 160 0.51 17.76 -22.92
C PRO A 160 1.04 18.24 -24.28
N VAL A 161 0.14 18.61 -25.19
CA VAL A 161 0.50 19.13 -26.51
C VAL A 161 0.90 20.60 -26.35
N GLY A 162 2.19 20.92 -26.46
CA GLY A 162 2.66 22.31 -26.46
C GLY A 162 4.00 22.53 -25.76
N PRO A 163 4.57 23.75 -25.83
CA PRO A 163 5.75 24.11 -25.06
C PRO A 163 5.43 24.07 -23.55
N VAL A 164 6.41 23.70 -22.73
CA VAL A 164 6.33 23.83 -21.26
C VAL A 164 6.13 25.31 -20.93
N GLU A 165 4.93 25.69 -20.49
CA GLU A 165 4.77 26.96 -19.78
C GLU A 165 5.49 26.81 -18.44
N ALA A 166 6.55 27.61 -18.24
CA ALA A 166 7.29 27.60 -16.99
C ALA A 166 6.31 27.89 -15.85
N VAL A 167 6.25 26.97 -14.88
CA VAL A 167 5.67 27.26 -13.57
C VAL A 167 6.44 28.48 -13.04
N ASP A 168 5.71 29.53 -12.64
CA ASP A 168 6.27 30.83 -12.24
C ASP A 168 7.55 30.64 -11.42
N PRO A 169 8.71 31.16 -11.85
CA PRO A 169 9.99 30.96 -11.16
C PRO A 169 10.00 31.54 -9.73
N THR A 170 8.98 32.32 -9.35
CA THR A 170 8.80 32.83 -7.98
C THR A 170 8.15 31.82 -7.02
N LEU A 171 7.60 30.69 -7.49
CA LEU A 171 6.89 29.68 -6.69
C LEU A 171 7.76 28.87 -5.69
N GLY A 172 9.01 29.27 -5.45
CA GLY A 172 9.90 28.65 -4.44
C GLY A 172 10.77 29.64 -3.66
N LEU A 173 10.49 30.94 -3.75
CA LEU A 173 11.29 32.01 -3.11
C LEU A 173 10.72 32.51 -1.77
N ALA A 174 9.84 31.75 -1.12
CA ALA A 174 9.32 32.03 0.22
C ALA A 174 9.74 30.95 1.22
#